data_AF-A0A183HDK3-F1
#
_entry.id   AF-A0A183HDK3-F1
#
_cell.length_a   1.000
_cell.length_b   1.000
_cell.length_c   1.000
_cell.angle_alpha   90.00
_cell.angle_beta   90.00
_cell.angle_gamma   90.00
#
_symmetry.space_group_name_H-M   'P 1'
#
loop_
_entity.id
_entity.type
_entity.pdbx_description
1 polymer ?
#
loop_
_entity_poly.entity_id
_entity_poly.type
_entity_poly.pdbx_seq_one_letter_code
_entity_poly.pdbx_strand_id
1 'polypeptide(L)'
;MIVMDTEETKMLNSLTWRPLDGDVLLFALVVVAPYQAMQNFKYKVKLTPGIGKRGKAAKSAIALFQRNKLANAQEINLLKVLATDDQISRNIPGKVRVSAPQLNRR
;
A
#
# COMPACT_ATOMS: atom_id res chain seq x y z
N MET A 1 6.66 2.48 28.71
CA MET A 1 7.34 2.23 27.44
C MET A 1 7.18 0.74 27.17
N ILE A 2 6.33 0.35 26.23
CA ILE A 2 6.16 -1.07 25.88
C ILE A 2 7.47 -1.46 25.20
N VAL A 3 8.26 -2.31 25.87
CA VAL A 3 9.46 -2.88 25.26
C VAL A 3 8.93 -3.90 24.26
N MET A 4 8.88 -3.52 22.98
CA MET A 4 8.57 -4.47 21.93
C MET A 4 9.64 -5.56 21.95
N ASP A 5 9.21 -6.81 21.76
CA ASP A 5 10.14 -7.92 21.78
C ASP A 5 11.22 -7.73 20.69
N THR A 6 12.42 -8.24 20.97
CA THR A 6 13.59 -8.00 20.11
C THR A 6 13.37 -8.59 18.72
N GLU A 7 12.62 -9.69 18.63
CA GLU A 7 12.30 -10.37 17.38
C GLU A 7 11.24 -9.63 16.55
N GLU A 8 10.20 -9.08 17.17
CA GLU A 8 9.19 -8.26 16.47
C GLU A 8 9.84 -7.02 15.84
N THR A 9 10.75 -6.39 16.59
CA THR A 9 11.48 -5.21 16.12
C THR A 9 12.40 -5.55 14.94
N LYS A 10 13.09 -6.70 14.98
CA LYS A 10 13.89 -7.19 13.85
C LYS A 10 13.04 -7.44 12.61
N MET A 11 11.88 -8.07 12.77
CA MET A 11 10.95 -8.30 11.66
C MET A 11 10.52 -6.98 11.02
N LEU A 12 10.11 -5.99 11.82
CA LEU A 12 9.75 -4.67 11.30
C LEU A 12 10.91 -3.97 10.59
N ASN A 13 12.13 -4.08 11.13
CA ASN A 13 13.33 -3.49 10.54
C ASN A 13 13.76 -4.16 9.22
N SER A 14 13.30 -5.39 8.94
CA SER A 14 13.51 -6.04 7.64
C SER A 14 12.65 -5.45 6.52
N LEU A 15 11.62 -4.68 6.86
CA LEU A 15 10.74 -4.05 5.88
C LEU A 15 11.32 -2.71 5.43
N THR A 16 11.15 -2.40 4.15
CA THR A 16 11.50 -1.09 3.58
C THR A 16 10.32 -0.49 2.83
N TRP A 17 10.11 0.81 2.99
CA TRP A 17 9.14 1.58 2.21
C TRP A 17 9.77 2.20 0.95
N ARG A 18 11.10 2.18 0.84
CA ARG A 18 11.88 2.75 -0.26
C ARG A 18 12.95 1.76 -0.70
N PRO A 19 12.59 0.75 -1.52
CA PRO A 19 13.59 -0.05 -2.19
C PRO A 19 14.47 0.84 -3.08
N LEU A 20 15.76 0.50 -3.14
CA LEU A 20 16.74 1.13 -4.01
C LEU A 20 16.83 0.39 -5.35
N ASP A 21 17.49 1.03 -6.31
CA ASP A 21 17.72 0.38 -7.60
C ASP A 21 18.71 -0.79 -7.43
N GLY A 22 18.39 -1.92 -8.05
CA GLY A 22 19.14 -3.18 -7.88
C GLY A 22 18.70 -4.06 -6.70
N ASP A 23 17.81 -3.57 -5.80
CA ASP A 23 17.26 -4.40 -4.72
C ASP A 23 16.36 -5.52 -5.29
N VAL A 24 16.41 -6.70 -4.66
CA VAL A 24 15.51 -7.81 -4.99
C VAL A 24 14.27 -7.75 -4.10
N LEU A 25 13.11 -7.52 -4.71
CA LEU A 25 11.84 -7.45 -3.98
C LEU A 25 11.21 -8.83 -3.82
N LEU A 26 11.12 -9.31 -2.59
CA LEU A 26 10.54 -10.63 -2.27
C LEU A 26 9.02 -10.58 -2.14
N PHE A 27 8.50 -9.59 -1.40
CA PHE A 27 7.08 -9.45 -1.08
C PHE A 27 6.69 -7.98 -1.02
N ALA A 28 5.39 -7.72 -1.13
CA ALA A 28 4.81 -6.40 -0.86
C ALA A 28 3.72 -6.54 0.19
N LEU A 29 3.63 -5.56 1.09
CA LEU A 29 2.64 -5.52 2.16
C LEU A 29 1.74 -4.30 1.99
N VAL A 30 0.47 -4.46 2.34
CA VAL A 30 -0.48 -3.35 2.43
C VAL A 30 -0.62 -2.90 3.88
N VAL A 31 -0.53 -1.59 4.10
CA VAL A 31 -0.65 -0.98 5.43
C VAL A 31 -1.67 0.14 5.41
N VAL A 32 -2.30 0.38 6.56
CA VAL A 32 -3.19 1.53 6.79
C VAL A 32 -2.61 2.32 7.95
N ALA A 33 -2.34 3.59 7.70
CA ALA A 33 -1.71 4.48 8.67
C ALA A 33 -2.23 5.93 8.50
N PRO A 34 -1.96 6.84 9.45
CA PRO A 34 -2.19 8.26 9.24
C PRO A 34 -1.48 8.77 7.98
N TYR A 35 -2.16 9.57 7.17
CA TYR A 35 -1.62 10.01 5.88
C TYR A 35 -0.29 10.76 6.00
N GLN A 36 -0.09 11.48 7.12
CA GLN A 36 1.14 12.21 7.40
C GLN A 36 2.36 11.29 7.64
N ALA A 37 2.15 10.08 8.16
CA ALA A 37 3.24 9.10 8.31
C ALA A 37 3.69 8.53 6.96
N MET A 38 2.84 8.63 5.93
CA MET A 38 3.11 8.09 4.58
C MET A 38 3.56 9.18 3.60
N GLN A 39 4.11 10.30 4.07
CA GLN A 39 4.52 11.41 3.19
C GLN A 39 5.48 10.97 2.07
N ASN A 40 6.43 10.08 2.37
CA ASN A 40 7.46 9.66 1.40
C ASN A 40 7.11 8.38 0.63
N PHE A 41 5.97 7.75 0.91
CA PHE A 41 5.58 6.51 0.24
C PHE A 41 5.26 6.77 -1.24
N LYS A 42 5.89 5.99 -2.12
CA LYS A 42 5.66 6.00 -3.57
C LYS A 42 4.23 5.60 -3.93
N TYR A 43 3.69 4.58 -3.26
CA TYR A 43 2.35 4.03 -3.49
C TYR A 43 1.45 4.36 -2.31
N LYS A 44 0.65 5.41 -2.44
CA LYS A 44 -0.29 5.83 -1.39
C LYS A 44 -1.56 6.46 -1.95
N VAL A 45 -2.64 6.28 -1.21
CA VAL A 45 -3.92 6.96 -1.44
C VAL A 45 -4.48 7.46 -0.13
N LYS A 46 -5.30 8.51 -0.17
CA LYS A 46 -6.06 8.97 0.99
C LYS A 46 -7.39 8.23 1.02
N LEU A 47 -7.66 7.57 2.14
CA LEU A 47 -8.97 6.99 2.44
C LEU A 47 -9.75 8.00 3.28
N THR A 48 -11.00 8.25 2.90
CA THR A 48 -11.94 9.11 3.62
C THR A 48 -13.24 8.36 3.83
N PRO A 49 -14.01 8.62 4.90
CA PRO A 49 -15.34 8.05 5.05
C PRO A 49 -16.20 8.29 3.80
N GLY A 50 -16.92 7.26 3.36
CA GLY A 50 -17.73 7.35 2.13
C GLY A 50 -18.61 6.13 1.92
N ILE A 51 -19.13 5.94 0.71
CA ILE A 51 -20.07 4.85 0.39
C ILE A 51 -19.41 3.60 -0.22
N GLY A 52 -18.12 3.68 -0.58
CA GLY A 52 -17.42 2.61 -1.28
C GLY A 52 -17.09 1.43 -0.36
N LYS A 53 -17.29 0.19 -0.86
CA LYS A 53 -16.89 -1.02 -0.15
C LYS A 53 -15.34 -1.10 -0.07
N ARG A 54 -14.82 -1.49 1.09
CA ARG A 54 -13.37 -1.64 1.36
C ARG A 54 -12.61 -2.45 0.30
N GLY A 55 -13.17 -3.58 -0.14
CA GLY A 55 -12.54 -4.43 -1.17
C GLY A 55 -12.41 -3.73 -2.51
N LYS A 56 -13.46 -3.02 -2.95
CA LYS A 56 -13.43 -2.24 -4.20
C LYS A 56 -12.43 -1.09 -4.08
N ALA A 57 -12.42 -0.39 -2.94
CA ALA A 57 -11.47 0.68 -2.68
C ALA A 57 -10.00 0.20 -2.76
N ALA A 58 -9.68 -0.93 -2.12
CA ALA A 58 -8.35 -1.52 -2.16
C ALA A 58 -7.93 -1.90 -3.59
N LYS A 59 -8.79 -2.64 -4.32
CA LYS A 59 -8.51 -3.03 -5.71
C LYS A 59 -8.33 -1.83 -6.63
N SER A 60 -9.14 -0.78 -6.47
CA SER A 60 -8.99 0.47 -7.23
C SER A 60 -7.67 1.20 -6.90
N ALA A 61 -7.23 1.19 -5.64
CA ALA A 61 -5.95 1.78 -5.26
C ALA A 61 -4.76 1.02 -5.88
N ILE A 62 -4.77 -0.31 -5.82
CA ILE A 62 -3.71 -1.14 -6.43
C ILE A 62 -3.69 -0.96 -7.96
N ALA A 63 -4.85 -0.93 -8.60
CA ALA A 63 -4.94 -0.67 -10.05
C ALA A 63 -4.38 0.72 -10.44
N LEU A 64 -4.54 1.72 -9.57
CA LEU A 64 -3.90 3.02 -9.75
C LEU A 64 -2.37 2.90 -9.65
N PHE A 65 -1.87 2.16 -8.67
CA PHE A 65 -0.42 1.96 -8.46
C PHE A 65 0.25 1.23 -9.62
N GLN A 66 -0.44 0.27 -10.24
CA GLN A 66 0.04 -0.46 -11.41
C GLN A 66 0.24 0.43 -12.65
N ARG A 67 -0.41 1.61 -12.69
CA ARG A 67 -0.26 2.59 -13.79
C ARG A 67 0.84 3.60 -13.55
N ASN A 68 1.55 3.52 -12.42
CA ASN A 68 2.62 4.44 -12.10
C ASN A 68 3.80 4.23 -13.04
N LYS A 69 4.13 5.25 -13.84
CA LYS A 69 5.22 5.21 -14.84
C LYS A 69 6.61 5.03 -14.23
N LEU A 70 6.77 5.33 -12.94
CA LEU A 70 8.03 5.16 -12.21
C LEU A 70 8.15 3.77 -11.58
N ALA A 71 7.18 2.88 -11.80
CA ALA A 71 7.22 1.51 -11.28
C ALA A 71 8.14 0.63 -12.14
N ASN A 72 9.02 -0.12 -11.51
CA ASN A 72 9.82 -1.15 -12.18
C ASN A 72 9.00 -2.45 -12.36
N ALA A 73 9.52 -3.39 -13.15
CA ALA A 73 8.80 -4.63 -13.47
C ALA A 73 8.51 -5.49 -12.23
N GLN A 74 9.42 -5.53 -11.26
CA GLN A 74 9.25 -6.31 -10.04
C GLN A 74 8.15 -5.73 -9.14
N GLU A 75 8.12 -4.40 -8.95
CA GLU A 75 7.08 -3.70 -8.22
C GLU A 75 5.70 -3.94 -8.86
N ILE A 76 5.60 -3.86 -10.18
CA ILE A 76 4.36 -4.14 -10.91
C ILE A 76 3.90 -5.59 -10.69
N ASN A 77 4.82 -6.55 -10.71
CA ASN A 77 4.48 -7.96 -10.48
C ASN A 77 3.96 -8.19 -9.05
N LEU A 78 4.61 -7.62 -8.04
CA LEU A 78 4.14 -7.70 -6.65
C LEU A 78 2.78 -7.01 -6.46
N LEU A 79 2.55 -5.87 -7.11
CA LEU A 79 1.24 -5.20 -7.12
C LEU A 79 0.15 -6.05 -7.78
N LYS A 80 0.47 -6.86 -8.81
CA LYS A 80 -0.48 -7.80 -9.42
C LYS A 80 -0.85 -8.93 -8.46
N VAL A 81 0.14 -9.49 -7.75
CA VAL A 81 -0.10 -10.51 -6.71
C VAL A 81 -1.04 -9.96 -5.63
N LEU A 82 -0.76 -8.75 -5.12
CA LEU A 82 -1.64 -8.09 -4.15
C LEU A 82 -3.06 -7.86 -4.68
N ALA A 83 -3.25 -7.56 -5.97
CA ALA A 83 -4.59 -7.36 -6.53
C ALA A 83 -5.47 -8.61 -6.48
N THR A 84 -4.85 -9.80 -6.40
CA THR A 84 -5.53 -11.10 -6.31
C THR A 84 -5.76 -11.58 -4.89
N ASP A 85 -5.13 -10.95 -3.89
CA ASP A 85 -5.29 -11.32 -2.48
C ASP A 85 -6.59 -10.73 -1.91
N ASP A 86 -7.44 -11.58 -1.33
CA ASP A 86 -8.71 -11.18 -0.73
C ASP A 86 -8.54 -10.44 0.62
N GLN A 87 -7.36 -10.52 1.23
CA GLN A 87 -7.07 -9.93 2.54
C GLN A 87 -6.59 -8.47 2.46
N ILE A 88 -6.36 -7.92 1.26
CA ILE A 88 -5.83 -6.55 1.10
C ILE A 88 -6.68 -5.45 1.73
N SER A 89 -7.96 -5.72 1.96
CA SER A 89 -8.91 -4.74 2.50
C SER A 89 -9.20 -4.94 3.99
N ARG A 90 -8.57 -5.94 4.64
CA ARG A 90 -8.83 -6.32 6.03
C ARG A 90 -8.67 -5.14 6.99
N ASN A 91 -7.65 -4.32 6.77
CA ASN A 91 -7.30 -3.17 7.63
C ASN A 91 -7.97 -1.85 7.22
N ILE A 92 -8.79 -1.84 6.17
CA ILE A 92 -9.50 -0.63 5.73
C ILE A 92 -10.75 -0.42 6.60
N PRO A 93 -10.93 0.78 7.19
CA PRO A 93 -12.06 1.05 8.08
C PRO A 93 -13.37 1.20 7.30
N GLY A 94 -14.33 0.31 7.54
CA GLY A 94 -15.72 0.48 7.08
C GLY A 94 -15.90 0.76 5.59
N LYS A 95 -16.80 1.70 5.27
CA LYS A 95 -17.03 2.19 3.91
C LYS A 95 -16.20 3.46 3.67
N VAL A 96 -15.46 3.47 2.58
CA VAL A 96 -14.48 4.52 2.27
C VAL A 96 -14.59 5.01 0.84
N ARG A 97 -14.14 6.23 0.62
CA ARG A 97 -13.82 6.82 -0.67
C ARG A 97 -12.31 6.95 -0.81
N VAL A 98 -11.79 6.54 -1.96
CA VAL A 98 -10.37 6.69 -2.32
C VAL A 98 -10.17 8.05 -2.99
N SER A 99 -9.14 8.78 -2.57
CA SER A 99 -8.69 10.01 -3.19
C SER A 99 -7.20 9.92 -3.46
N ALA A 100 -6.78 10.21 -4.69
CA ALA A 100 -5.38 10.38 -5.04
C ALA A 100 -5.25 11.51 -6.06
N PRO A 101 -4.16 12.29 -6.05
CA PRO A 101 -3.94 13.37 -7.02
C PRO A 101 -4.06 12.91 -8.48
N GLN A 102 -3.80 11.62 -8.73
CA GLN A 102 -3.79 11.01 -10.06
C GLN A 102 -5.07 10.22 -10.39
N LEU A 103 -6.05 10.13 -9.47
CA LEU A 103 -7.24 9.26 -9.65
C LEU A 103 -8.24 9.82 -10.69
N ASN A 104 -8.24 11.12 -10.95
CA ASN A 104 -9.22 11.79 -11.82
C ASN A 104 -8.62 12.34 -13.14
N ARG A 105 -7.34 12.08 -13.43
CA ARG A 105 -6.79 12.43 -14.74
C ARG A 105 -7.22 11.34 -15.73
N ARG A 106 -8.22 11.67 -16.56
CA ARG A 106 -8.57 10.89 -17.74
C ARG A 106 -7.49 11.01 -18.80
#